data_AF-A0A662IXV5-F1
#
_entry.id   AF-A0A662IXV5-F1
#
_cell.length_a   1.000
_cell.length_b   1.000
_cell.length_c   1.000
_cell.angle_alpha   90.00
_cell.angle_beta   90.00
_cell.angle_gamma   90.00
#
_symmetry.space_group_name_H-M   'P 1'
#
loop_
_entity.id
_entity.type
_entity.pdbx_description
1 polymer ?
#
loop_
_entity_poly.entity_id
_entity_poly.type
_entity_poly.pdbx_seq_one_letter_code
_entity_poly.pdbx_strand_id
1 'polypeptide(L)'
;MEGGSLRVGVVSDGVYGDRAYENVKRFFDAIWIEVEYPSSPLLDEVELDVPPCNLYLSYVRHPDIVLALVEKGLPTILGVSFGLGFLRQALELNP
;
A
#
# COMPACT_ATOMS: atom_id res chain seq x y z
N MET A 1 -14.46 -18.96 1.21
CA MET A 1 -13.87 -18.02 2.18
C MET A 1 -15.00 -17.42 2.97
N GLU A 2 -15.02 -17.62 4.29
CA GLU A 2 -16.04 -17.07 5.17
C GLU A 2 -16.05 -15.53 5.09
N GLY A 3 -17.25 -14.95 5.08
CA GLY A 3 -17.49 -13.51 4.92
C GLY A 3 -17.05 -12.68 6.12
N GLY A 4 -15.73 -12.57 6.33
CA GLY A 4 -15.14 -11.56 7.21
C GLY A 4 -15.20 -10.18 6.55
N SER A 5 -15.41 -9.13 7.36
CA SER A 5 -15.35 -7.74 6.90
C SER A 5 -14.02 -7.46 6.18
N LEU A 6 -14.08 -6.81 5.02
CA LEU A 6 -12.92 -6.48 4.18
C LEU A 6 -11.92 -5.62 4.96
N ARG A 7 -10.68 -6.09 5.15
CA ARG A 7 -9.59 -5.32 5.80
C ARG A 7 -8.72 -4.66 4.74
N VAL A 8 -8.66 -3.33 4.77
CA VAL A 8 -7.87 -2.54 3.81
C VAL A 8 -6.77 -1.81 4.56
N GLY A 9 -5.51 -2.15 4.26
CA GLY A 9 -4.35 -1.44 4.77
C GLY A 9 -4.09 -0.18 3.94
N VAL A 10 -3.95 0.98 4.58
CA VAL A 10 -3.69 2.26 3.90
C VAL A 10 -2.31 2.74 4.28
N VAL A 11 -1.47 2.98 3.27
CA VAL A 11 -0.11 3.51 3.42
C VAL A 11 -0.06 4.88 2.76
N SER A 12 0.32 5.93 3.49
CA SER A 12 0.28 7.32 2.99
C SER A 12 1.50 8.11 3.45
N ASP A 13 2.08 8.92 2.55
CA ASP A 13 3.21 9.80 2.86
C ASP A 13 2.81 11.26 3.17
N GLY A 14 1.52 11.48 3.43
CA GLY A 14 0.97 12.71 3.97
C GLY A 14 -0.22 13.27 3.20
N VAL A 15 -0.28 14.60 3.15
CA VAL A 15 -1.50 15.41 2.90
C VAL A 15 -2.40 14.92 1.75
N TYR A 16 -1.83 14.54 0.60
CA TYR A 16 -2.63 14.12 -0.55
C TYR A 16 -3.19 12.71 -0.40
N GLY A 17 -2.38 11.77 0.10
CA GLY A 17 -2.82 10.40 0.36
C GLY A 17 -3.87 10.35 1.47
N ASP A 18 -3.66 11.11 2.54
CA ASP A 18 -4.59 11.19 3.67
C ASP A 18 -5.94 11.73 3.21
N ARG A 19 -5.94 12.78 2.39
CA ARG A 19 -7.18 13.32 1.81
C ARG A 19 -7.89 12.33 0.90
N ALA A 20 -7.15 11.58 0.08
CA ALA A 20 -7.73 10.58 -0.79
C ALA A 20 -8.37 9.44 0.02
N TYR A 21 -7.68 8.95 1.05
CA TYR A 21 -8.20 7.98 2.01
C TYR A 21 -9.46 8.48 2.71
N GLU A 22 -9.46 9.70 3.25
CA GLU A 22 -10.62 10.30 3.92
C GLU A 22 -11.86 10.38 3.04
N ASN A 23 -11.70 10.51 1.73
CA ASN A 23 -12.80 10.49 0.78
C ASN A 23 -13.26 9.06 0.50
N VAL A 24 -12.33 8.15 0.16
CA VAL A 24 -12.65 6.77 -0.24
C VAL A 24 -13.34 6.00 0.89
N LYS A 25 -12.88 6.15 2.14
CA LYS A 25 -13.42 5.40 3.29
C LYS A 25 -14.90 5.66 3.57
N ARG A 26 -15.47 6.73 3.02
CA ARG A 26 -16.89 7.09 3.17
C ARG A 26 -17.83 6.25 2.29
N PHE A 27 -17.28 5.57 1.28
CA PHE A 27 -18.06 4.88 0.25
C PHE A 27 -18.05 3.36 0.41
N PHE A 28 -17.09 2.81 1.15
CA PHE A 28 -16.91 1.37 1.28
C PHE A 28 -16.94 0.95 2.74
N ASP A 29 -17.80 -0.03 3.04
CA ASP A 29 -17.84 -0.70 4.33
C ASP A 29 -16.67 -1.68 4.43
N ALA A 30 -15.62 -1.25 5.14
CA ALA A 30 -14.38 -1.97 5.32
C ALA A 30 -13.73 -1.60 6.66
N ILE A 31 -12.92 -2.51 7.18
CA ILE A 31 -12.02 -2.24 8.30
C ILE A 31 -10.77 -1.59 7.72
N TRP A 32 -10.64 -0.29 7.94
CA TRP A 32 -9.48 0.49 7.51
C TRP A 32 -8.37 0.41 8.54
N ILE A 33 -7.17 0.04 8.10
CA ILE A 33 -5.99 -0.14 8.95
C ILE A 33 -4.92 0.80 8.42
N GLU A 34 -4.56 1.82 9.20
CA GLU A 34 -3.44 2.70 8.87
C GLU A 34 -2.12 1.93 9.09
N VAL A 35 -1.25 2.00 8.09
CA VAL A 35 0.00 1.25 8.07
C VAL A 35 1.15 2.25 8.14
N GLU A 36 1.92 2.14 9.22
CA GLU A 36 3.16 2.90 9.37
C GLU A 36 4.29 2.25 8.56
N TYR A 37 5.26 3.05 8.15
CA TYR A 37 6.44 2.58 7.43
C TYR A 37 7.66 3.41 7.83
N PRO A 38 8.88 2.85 7.73
CA PRO A 38 10.09 3.58 8.10
C PRO A 38 10.30 4.77 7.16
N SER A 39 10.50 5.96 7.73
CA SER A 39 10.76 7.20 7.00
C SER A 39 12.25 7.46 6.71
N SER A 40 13.10 6.44 6.83
CA SER A 40 14.56 6.59 6.66
C SER A 40 14.96 6.66 5.18
N PRO A 41 15.76 7.68 4.77
CA PRO A 41 16.27 7.81 3.40
C PRO A 41 17.45 6.86 3.07
N LEU A 42 17.92 6.08 4.04
CA LEU A 42 18.93 5.03 3.87
C LEU A 42 18.33 3.73 4.38
N LEU A 43 17.89 2.87 3.46
CA LEU A 43 17.44 1.51 3.72
C LEU A 43 18.20 0.63 2.74
N ASP A 44 19.24 -0.06 3.21
CA ASP A 44 19.94 -1.07 2.42
C ASP A 44 18.98 -2.22 2.06
N GLU A 45 17.99 -2.49 2.93
CA GLU A 45 16.84 -3.37 2.71
C GLU A 45 15.60 -2.72 3.37
N VAL A 46 14.54 -2.46 2.60
CA VAL A 46 13.27 -1.93 3.13
C VAL A 46 12.46 -3.10 3.69
N GLU A 47 12.56 -3.36 5.00
CA GLU A 47 11.63 -4.26 5.66
C GLU A 47 10.37 -3.51 6.11
N LEU A 48 9.27 -3.81 5.43
CA LEU A 48 7.94 -3.37 5.80
C LEU A 48 7.26 -4.41 6.69
N ASP A 49 7.10 -4.09 7.97
CA ASP A 49 6.20 -4.83 8.86
C ASP A 49 4.78 -4.27 8.69
N VAL A 50 3.92 -5.04 8.02
CA VAL A 50 2.56 -4.61 7.68
C VAL A 50 1.54 -5.62 8.24
N PRO A 51 0.46 -5.14 8.87
CA PRO A 51 -0.56 -6.03 9.41
C PRO A 51 -1.28 -6.77 8.29
N PRO A 52 -1.68 -8.04 8.48
CA PRO A 52 -2.34 -8.82 7.44
C PRO A 52 -3.67 -8.17 7.03
N CYS A 53 -3.76 -7.79 5.76
CA CYS A 53 -4.93 -7.17 5.14
C CYS A 53 -5.38 -7.99 3.91
N ASN A 54 -6.61 -7.78 3.46
CA ASN A 54 -7.09 -8.37 2.21
C ASN A 54 -6.59 -7.60 0.98
N LEU A 55 -6.31 -6.32 1.17
CA LEU A 55 -5.90 -5.36 0.14
C LEU A 55 -5.05 -4.27 0.79
N TYR A 56 -4.04 -3.77 0.09
CA TYR A 56 -3.40 -2.51 0.41
C TYR A 56 -3.76 -1.41 -0.58
N LEU A 57 -3.89 -0.19 -0.07
CA LEU A 57 -4.04 1.05 -0.84
C LEU A 57 -2.85 1.94 -0.51
N SER A 58 -1.94 2.11 -1.47
CA SER A 58 -0.73 2.90 -1.28
C SER A 58 -0.82 4.25 -1.97
N TYR A 59 -0.57 5.31 -1.20
CA TYR A 59 -0.36 6.68 -1.66
C TYR A 59 1.08 7.16 -1.43
N VAL A 60 1.97 6.26 -1.00
CA VAL A 60 3.39 6.56 -0.82
C VAL A 60 4.07 6.78 -2.17
N ARG A 61 4.97 7.77 -2.25
CA ARG A 61 5.75 8.11 -3.45
C ARG A 61 7.17 7.56 -3.44
N HIS A 62 7.61 6.93 -2.36
CA HIS A 62 8.93 6.31 -2.31
C HIS A 62 8.88 4.91 -2.96
N PRO A 63 9.55 4.68 -4.11
CA PRO A 63 9.40 3.45 -4.88
C PRO A 63 9.78 2.21 -4.08
N ASP A 64 10.85 2.26 -3.29
CA ASP A 64 11.30 1.07 -2.53
C ASP A 64 10.32 0.65 -1.44
N ILE A 65 9.66 1.61 -0.77
CA ILE A 65 8.56 1.33 0.17
C ILE A 65 7.40 0.64 -0.57
N VAL A 66 7.07 1.12 -1.77
CA VAL A 66 5.97 0.52 -2.54
C VAL A 66 6.34 -0.87 -3.04
N LEU A 67 7.58 -1.11 -3.48
CA LEU A 67 8.03 -2.44 -3.86
C LEU A 67 8.00 -3.41 -2.68
N ALA A 68 8.54 -3.02 -1.52
CA ALA A 68 8.49 -3.86 -0.31
C ALA A 68 7.06 -4.17 0.17
N LEU A 69 6.08 -3.30 -0.14
CA LEU A 69 4.66 -3.59 0.08
C LEU A 69 4.12 -4.60 -0.93
N VAL A 70 4.47 -4.43 -2.21
CA VAL A 70 4.09 -5.33 -3.31
C VAL A 70 4.66 -6.73 -3.11
N GLU A 71 5.89 -6.85 -2.61
CA GLU A 71 6.57 -8.12 -2.28
C GLU A 71 5.81 -8.99 -1.27
N LYS A 72 4.86 -8.42 -0.52
CA LYS A 72 3.98 -9.19 0.37
C LYS A 72 3.02 -10.11 -0.38
N GLY A 73 2.90 -10.00 -1.70
CA GLY A 73 2.08 -10.87 -2.54
C GLY A 73 0.57 -10.73 -2.30
N LEU A 74 0.16 -9.58 -1.75
CA LEU A 74 -1.23 -9.25 -1.49
C LEU A 74 -1.76 -8.25 -2.53
N PRO A 75 -3.05 -8.28 -2.87
CA PRO A 75 -3.65 -7.29 -3.76
C PRO A 75 -3.27 -5.87 -3.30
N THR A 76 -2.79 -5.04 -4.22
CA THR A 76 -2.33 -3.69 -3.92
C THR A 76 -2.77 -2.71 -5.00
N ILE A 77 -3.45 -1.63 -4.59
CA ILE A 77 -3.80 -0.50 -5.45
C ILE A 77 -2.79 0.62 -5.23
N LEU A 78 -2.18 1.09 -6.33
CA LEU A 78 -1.27 2.22 -6.32
C LEU A 78 -2.03 3.50 -6.70
N GLY A 79 -2.19 4.40 -5.73
CA GLY A 79 -2.75 5.75 -5.96
C GLY A 79 -1.77 6.71 -6.64
N VAL A 80 -0.51 6.29 -6.79
CA VAL A 80 0.58 7.02 -7.46
C VAL A 80 1.10 6.17 -8.62
N SER A 81 1.29 6.81 -9.78
CA SER A 81 1.92 6.16 -10.94
C SER A 81 3.44 6.38 -10.90
N PHE A 82 4.19 5.28 -10.97
CA PHE A 82 5.65 5.25 -11.06
C PHE A 82 6.17 5.00 -12.49
N GLY A 83 5.26 4.92 -13.45
CA GLY A 83 5.59 4.59 -14.85
C GLY A 83 5.77 3.10 -15.12
N LEU A 84 6.01 2.77 -16.39
CA LEU A 84 6.03 1.38 -16.89
C LEU A 84 7.19 0.54 -16.35
N GLY A 85 8.35 1.16 -16.08
CA GLY A 85 9.52 0.46 -15.55
C GLY A 85 9.24 -0.14 -14.18
N PHE A 86 8.69 0.67 -13.28
CA PHE A 86 8.24 0.23 -11.96
C PHE A 86 7.14 -0.83 -12.06
N LEU A 87 6.12 -0.60 -12.91
CA LEU A 87 5.01 -1.55 -13.05
C LEU A 87 5.49 -2.94 -13.46
N ARG A 88 6.47 -3.05 -14.37
CA ARG A 88 7.06 -4.33 -14.76
C ARG A 88 7.72 -5.03 -13.57
N GLN A 89 8.51 -4.31 -12.78
CA GLN A 89 9.15 -4.85 -11.57
C GLN A 89 8.10 -5.31 -10.55
N ALA A 90 7.07 -4.49 -10.31
CA ALA A 90 5.99 -4.85 -9.40
C ALA A 90 5.24 -6.12 -9.84
N LEU A 91 4.99 -6.30 -11.14
CA LEU A 91 4.34 -7.49 -11.68
C LEU A 91 5.23 -8.75 -11.68
N GLU A 92 6.56 -8.59 -11.73
CA GLU A 92 7.49 -9.71 -11.53
C GLU A 92 7.43 -10.24 -10.10
N LEU A 93 7.18 -9.37 -9.12
CA LEU A 93 7.06 -9.71 -7.70
C LEU A 93 5.64 -10.19 -7.33
N ASN A 94 4.61 -9.58 -7.91
CA ASN A 94 3.20 -9.82 -7.59
C ASN A 94 2.33 -9.65 -8.87
N PRO A 95 2.10 -10.74 -9.63
CA PRO A 95 1.42 -10.71 -10.94
C PRO A 95 -0.07 -10.35 -10.93
#